data_AF-A0ABD1L2G8-F1
#
_entry.id   AF-A0ABD1L2G8-F1
#
_cell.length_a   1.000
_cell.length_b   1.000
_cell.length_c   1.000
_cell.angle_alpha   90.00
_cell.angle_beta   90.00
_cell.angle_gamma   90.00
#
_symmetry.space_group_name_H-M   'P 1'
#
loop_
_entity.id
_entity.type
_entity.pdbx_description
1 polymer ?
#
loop_
_entity_poly.entity_id
_entity_poly.type
_entity_poly.pdbx_seq_one_letter_code
_entity_poly.pdbx_strand_id
1 'polypeptide(L)'
;MQLFVLNLQIMAAVVCNQAIGAFQSHSRINNFNHQQKFNNFVRLVTKDFISNNCMSRRDRSVIRSSASQISVVDTVSSPSRSRTSDRDIHKKSIYSYSDEAALILIRHGESLWNEKNLFTGCVDVPLSKKGIDEAIEAGKRISSIPVDLIFTSALIRAQMTAMLAMTQHRRRKVPIIVHNETEQAREWSQVFSEDTKKQSIPVIAAWQLNERMYGELQGLNKQETADRYGKEQVHEWRRSYDTPPPNGESLEMCAERAVAYFRDQIEPQLLSGKNVMIAAHGNSLRSIIMYLDKLTSQEVISLELSTGIPMLYIFKEGKFTRRGSPIGPTEAGVYAYTRRLALYRQRLDDLF
;
A
#
# COMPACT_ATOMS: atom_id res chain seq x y z
N MET A 1 -18.16 -3.74 41.78
CA MET A 1 -19.30 -4.53 42.28
C MET A 1 -20.24 -3.58 43.00
N GLN A 2 -21.25 -3.05 42.28
CA GLN A 2 -22.39 -2.23 42.72
C GLN A 2 -23.26 -2.10 41.45
N LEU A 3 -24.30 -2.93 41.30
CA LEU A 3 -25.72 -2.62 41.52
C LEU A 3 -26.23 -1.45 40.66
N PHE A 4 -27.06 -1.73 39.65
CA PHE A 4 -28.51 -1.43 39.67
C PHE A 4 -29.16 -1.78 38.31
N VAL A 5 -30.16 -2.65 38.37
CA VAL A 5 -31.15 -2.91 37.31
C VAL A 5 -32.24 -1.84 37.44
N LEU A 6 -32.65 -1.19 36.35
CA LEU A 6 -34.00 -0.62 36.27
C LEU A 6 -34.52 -0.49 34.84
N ASN A 7 -35.84 -0.59 34.77
CA ASN A 7 -36.69 -0.91 33.64
C ASN A 7 -36.85 0.19 32.58
N LEU A 8 -37.14 -0.31 31.39
CA LEU A 8 -37.71 0.34 30.21
C LEU A 8 -39.16 0.79 30.49
N GLN A 9 -39.50 2.06 30.28
CA GLN A 9 -40.86 2.44 29.91
C GLN A 9 -40.91 3.76 29.12
N ILE A 10 -41.62 3.67 28.01
CA ILE A 10 -41.91 4.64 26.96
C ILE A 10 -42.95 5.66 27.46
N MET A 11 -42.82 6.94 27.09
CA MET A 11 -43.95 7.83 26.81
C MET A 11 -43.48 9.02 25.96
N ALA A 12 -44.11 9.15 24.79
CA ALA A 12 -43.98 10.25 23.86
C ALA A 12 -45.14 11.25 24.03
N ALA A 13 -44.96 12.44 23.46
CA ALA A 13 -45.94 13.49 23.12
C ALA A 13 -45.93 14.74 24.01
N VAL A 14 -45.45 15.86 23.45
CA VAL A 14 -46.16 17.15 23.42
C VAL A 14 -45.91 17.82 22.06
N VAL A 15 -46.95 18.48 21.58
CA VAL A 15 -47.27 18.92 20.22
C VAL A 15 -46.86 20.39 19.95
N CYS A 16 -46.45 20.63 18.69
CA CYS A 16 -46.59 21.81 17.81
C CYS A 16 -46.40 23.25 18.34
N ASN A 17 -45.55 24.02 17.65
CA ASN A 17 -45.99 25.28 17.05
C ASN A 17 -45.16 25.63 15.81
N GLN A 18 -45.86 25.84 14.69
CA GLN A 18 -45.33 26.45 13.47
C GLN A 18 -45.20 27.97 13.67
N ALA A 19 -44.11 28.56 13.19
CA ALA A 19 -44.07 29.97 12.85
C ALA A 19 -43.23 30.16 11.58
N ILE A 20 -43.91 30.57 10.52
CA ILE A 20 -43.36 31.06 9.27
C ILE A 20 -42.76 32.45 9.55
N GLY A 21 -41.52 32.68 9.12
CA GLY A 21 -40.86 33.98 9.21
C GLY A 21 -39.82 34.13 8.10
N ALA A 22 -40.23 34.75 7.00
CA ALA A 22 -39.33 35.26 5.97
C ALA A 22 -38.92 36.69 6.33
N PHE A 23 -37.61 37.00 6.35
CA PHE A 23 -37.04 38.35 6.14
C PHE A 23 -35.59 38.16 5.68
N GLN A 24 -35.28 38.39 4.41
CA GLN A 24 -34.80 39.65 3.82
C GLN A 24 -33.42 40.11 4.34
N SER A 25 -32.54 40.25 3.35
CA SER A 25 -31.21 40.83 3.34
C SER A 25 -31.14 42.20 4.00
N HIS A 26 -30.15 42.38 4.88
CA HIS A 26 -29.54 43.69 5.06
C HIS A 26 -28.01 43.59 5.08
N SER A 27 -27.43 44.25 4.09
CA SER A 27 -26.07 44.74 4.00
C SER A 27 -25.63 45.43 5.29
N ARG A 28 -24.50 45.01 5.84
CA ARG A 28 -23.64 45.89 6.66
C ARG A 28 -22.21 45.81 6.17
N ILE A 29 -21.86 46.91 5.52
CA ILE A 29 -20.50 47.37 5.22
C ILE A 29 -19.79 47.56 6.56
N ASN A 30 -18.60 46.98 6.70
CA ASN A 30 -17.58 47.48 7.61
C ASN A 30 -16.25 47.49 6.87
N ASN A 31 -15.84 48.70 6.47
CA ASN A 31 -14.51 49.01 5.98
C ASN A 31 -13.51 48.93 7.15
N PHE A 32 -12.47 48.13 7.00
CA PHE A 32 -11.17 48.45 7.58
C PHE A 32 -10.09 48.28 6.52
N ASN A 33 -9.49 49.40 6.17
CA ASN A 33 -8.35 49.52 5.27
C ASN A 33 -7.11 48.89 5.93
N HIS A 34 -6.46 47.96 5.23
CA HIS A 34 -5.01 47.93 5.21
C HIS A 34 -4.52 47.61 3.80
N GLN A 35 -3.98 48.62 3.15
CA GLN A 35 -3.22 48.50 1.91
C GLN A 35 -1.91 47.75 2.18
N GLN A 36 -1.62 46.71 1.40
CA GLN A 36 -0.30 46.53 0.81
C GLN A 36 -0.42 45.84 -0.55
N LYS A 37 0.14 46.51 -1.55
CA LYS A 37 0.18 46.16 -2.98
C LYS A 37 0.86 44.81 -3.20
N PHE A 38 0.45 44.03 -4.21
CA PHE A 38 1.29 43.73 -5.38
C PHE A 38 0.52 42.95 -6.47
N ASN A 39 0.51 43.57 -7.66
CA ASN A 39 0.38 43.07 -9.04
C ASN A 39 -0.60 41.95 -9.42
N ASN A 40 -1.66 42.40 -10.10
CA ASN A 40 -2.44 41.65 -11.09
C ASN A 40 -1.57 41.17 -12.27
N PHE A 41 -1.76 39.92 -12.69
CA PHE A 41 -1.83 39.57 -14.11
C PHE A 41 -2.91 38.49 -14.30
N VAL A 42 -4.09 38.93 -14.71
CA VAL A 42 -5.17 38.09 -15.24
C VAL A 42 -4.94 37.94 -16.74
N ARG A 43 -4.89 36.73 -17.28
CA ARG A 43 -5.03 36.48 -18.72
C ARG A 43 -6.24 35.56 -18.95
N LEU A 44 -7.29 36.18 -19.47
CA LEU A 44 -8.50 35.57 -20.00
C LEU A 44 -8.14 34.59 -21.12
N VAL A 45 -8.74 33.38 -21.12
CA VAL A 45 -8.76 32.49 -22.28
C VAL A 45 -10.21 32.38 -22.75
N THR A 46 -10.49 32.94 -23.92
CA THR A 46 -11.76 32.77 -24.65
C THR A 46 -11.72 31.45 -25.43
N LYS A 47 -12.80 30.67 -25.32
CA LYS A 47 -13.14 29.59 -26.25
C LYS A 47 -13.58 30.20 -27.58
N ASP A 48 -13.17 29.60 -28.69
CA ASP A 48 -14.06 29.39 -29.83
C ASP A 48 -13.59 28.26 -30.76
N PHE A 49 -14.61 27.67 -31.39
CA PHE A 49 -14.68 26.46 -32.21
C PHE A 49 -14.27 26.69 -33.69
N ILE A 50 -14.18 25.57 -34.44
CA ILE A 50 -14.19 25.34 -35.93
C ILE A 50 -12.90 24.57 -36.34
N SER A 51 -12.91 23.25 -36.56
CA SER A 51 -13.55 22.39 -37.60
C SER A 51 -12.78 22.33 -38.94
N ASN A 52 -12.48 21.07 -39.30
CA ASN A 52 -12.30 20.47 -40.63
C ASN A 52 -10.90 20.22 -41.23
N ASN A 53 -10.62 18.91 -41.33
CA ASN A 53 -10.28 18.12 -42.53
C ASN A 53 -8.83 17.89 -43.00
N CYS A 54 -8.52 16.59 -43.04
CA CYS A 54 -8.00 15.80 -44.18
C CYS A 54 -6.47 15.62 -44.36
N MET A 55 -6.07 14.36 -44.09
CA MET A 55 -5.21 13.45 -44.85
C MET A 55 -3.77 13.78 -45.30
N SER A 56 -2.96 12.72 -45.17
CA SER A 56 -1.99 12.18 -46.14
C SER A 56 -0.50 12.55 -46.00
N ARG A 57 0.24 11.54 -45.49
CA ARG A 57 1.55 11.01 -45.96
C ARG A 57 2.36 11.84 -46.96
N ARG A 58 3.66 12.02 -46.66
CA ARG A 58 4.77 11.78 -47.60
C ARG A 58 6.13 11.61 -46.88
N ASP A 59 6.84 10.61 -47.36
CA ASP A 59 8.20 10.18 -47.02
C ASP A 59 9.29 11.06 -47.68
N ARG A 60 10.54 10.85 -47.18
CA ARG A 60 11.88 11.01 -47.81
C ARG A 60 12.71 12.30 -47.62
N SER A 61 13.62 12.21 -46.64
CA SER A 61 15.09 12.00 -46.77
C SER A 61 16.07 13.07 -47.36
N VAL A 62 17.13 13.31 -46.55
CA VAL A 62 18.57 13.61 -46.81
C VAL A 62 19.03 15.06 -47.09
N ILE A 63 19.91 15.65 -46.25
CA ILE A 63 21.39 15.83 -46.42
C ILE A 63 22.03 16.54 -45.19
N ARG A 64 23.26 16.08 -44.89
CA ARG A 64 24.23 16.37 -43.81
C ARG A 64 24.92 17.75 -43.87
N SER A 65 25.52 18.14 -42.75
CA SER A 65 26.95 18.56 -42.57
C SER A 65 27.24 18.82 -41.07
N SER A 66 28.42 18.64 -40.47
CA SER A 66 29.73 18.06 -40.82
C SER A 66 30.62 17.93 -39.56
N ALA A 67 31.49 16.90 -39.58
CA ALA A 67 32.86 16.72 -39.03
C ALA A 67 33.23 17.13 -37.57
N SER A 68 34.12 16.47 -36.82
CA SER A 68 35.36 15.72 -37.17
C SER A 68 35.78 14.77 -36.02
N GLN A 69 35.96 13.45 -36.27
CA GLN A 69 37.22 12.66 -36.45
C GLN A 69 37.93 12.22 -35.13
N ILE A 70 37.96 10.92 -34.75
CA ILE A 70 38.82 9.76 -35.18
C ILE A 70 40.23 9.87 -34.54
N SER A 71 40.81 8.88 -33.84
CA SER A 71 41.15 7.50 -34.29
C SER A 71 41.34 6.46 -33.16
N VAL A 72 41.26 5.19 -33.58
CA VAL A 72 41.55 3.94 -32.84
C VAL A 72 42.94 3.43 -33.29
N VAL A 73 43.67 2.69 -32.44
CA VAL A 73 44.33 1.37 -32.71
C VAL A 73 45.40 1.01 -31.66
N ASP A 74 45.22 -0.20 -31.09
CA ASP A 74 46.09 -1.27 -30.54
C ASP A 74 47.28 -1.02 -29.59
N THR A 75 47.37 -1.85 -28.53
CA THR A 75 48.36 -2.96 -28.41
C THR A 75 48.17 -3.72 -27.09
N VAL A 76 48.15 -5.06 -27.15
CA VAL A 76 48.22 -5.98 -25.99
C VAL A 76 49.67 -6.05 -25.49
N SER A 77 49.89 -5.91 -24.18
CA SER A 77 51.12 -6.35 -23.50
C SER A 77 50.83 -6.76 -22.06
N SER A 78 51.43 -7.89 -21.66
CA SER A 78 51.21 -8.67 -20.44
C SER A 78 51.91 -8.06 -19.18
N PRO A 79 51.78 -8.66 -17.97
CA PRO A 79 51.66 -7.92 -16.71
C PRO A 79 52.99 -7.59 -16.04
N SER A 80 53.05 -6.46 -15.35
CA SER A 80 54.07 -6.16 -14.35
C SER A 80 53.44 -6.06 -12.96
N ARG A 81 53.92 -6.93 -12.06
CA ARG A 81 53.65 -6.87 -10.62
C ARG A 81 54.28 -5.59 -10.06
N SER A 82 53.51 -4.80 -9.32
CA SER A 82 54.05 -4.08 -8.16
C SER A 82 53.02 -4.01 -7.03
N ARG A 83 53.55 -4.03 -5.82
CA ARG A 83 52.91 -4.39 -4.56
C ARG A 83 52.04 -3.27 -3.99
N THR A 84 50.98 -3.73 -3.32
CA THR A 84 50.36 -3.15 -2.11
C THR A 84 49.79 -1.74 -2.21
N SER A 85 48.45 -1.67 -2.20
CA SER A 85 47.80 -0.79 -1.24
C SER A 85 46.62 -1.52 -0.58
N ASP A 86 46.76 -1.83 0.71
CA ASP A 86 45.72 -2.32 1.62
C ASP A 86 44.57 -1.30 1.85
N ARG A 87 44.35 -0.38 0.91
CA ARG A 87 43.35 0.69 1.01
C ARG A 87 42.08 0.43 0.20
N ASP A 88 42.11 -0.54 -0.74
CA ASP A 88 40.94 -0.86 -1.58
C ASP A 88 39.98 -1.89 -0.96
N ILE A 89 40.42 -2.63 0.06
CA ILE A 89 39.55 -3.57 0.79
C ILE A 89 38.60 -2.80 1.75
N HIS A 90 39.05 -1.65 2.27
CA HIS A 90 38.22 -0.85 3.19
C HIS A 90 37.20 0.07 2.51
N LYS A 91 37.37 0.42 1.22
CA LYS A 91 36.38 1.22 0.48
C LYS A 91 35.25 0.39 -0.12
N LYS A 92 35.46 -0.91 -0.40
CA LYS A 92 34.42 -1.82 -0.91
C LYS A 92 33.48 -2.34 0.18
N SER A 93 33.91 -2.28 1.44
CA SER A 93 33.13 -2.72 2.62
C SER A 93 32.10 -1.71 3.13
N ILE A 94 32.15 -0.45 2.69
CA ILE A 94 31.23 0.60 3.19
C ILE A 94 29.97 0.74 2.30
N TYR A 95 30.00 0.23 1.07
CA TYR A 95 28.81 0.11 0.20
C TYR A 95 28.06 -1.22 0.36
N SER A 96 28.43 -2.08 1.32
CA SER A 96 28.05 -3.50 1.32
C SER A 96 26.96 -3.90 2.35
N TYR A 97 26.02 -3.01 2.68
CA TYR A 97 24.91 -3.30 3.60
C TYR A 97 23.53 -2.80 3.12
N SER A 98 23.44 -2.14 1.96
CA SER A 98 22.22 -1.49 1.46
C SER A 98 21.26 -2.38 0.70
N ASP A 99 21.67 -3.59 0.30
CA ASP A 99 20.97 -4.28 -0.79
C ASP A 99 19.97 -5.34 -0.32
N GLU A 100 19.80 -5.52 0.99
CA GLU A 100 18.94 -6.55 1.58
C GLU A 100 17.82 -5.95 2.45
N ALA A 101 16.57 -6.31 2.14
CA ALA A 101 15.37 -5.88 2.87
C ALA A 101 14.35 -7.03 3.01
N ALA A 102 13.57 -6.99 4.07
CA ALA A 102 12.40 -7.86 4.24
C ALA A 102 11.14 -7.16 3.71
N LEU A 103 10.34 -7.90 2.95
CA LEU A 103 8.99 -7.51 2.55
C LEU A 103 8.00 -8.51 3.15
N ILE A 104 7.09 -8.04 4.00
CA ILE A 104 6.03 -8.84 4.62
C ILE A 104 4.71 -8.46 3.97
N LEU A 105 3.99 -9.43 3.41
CA LEU A 105 2.64 -9.26 2.88
C LEU A 105 1.64 -9.92 3.82
N ILE A 106 0.57 -9.22 4.20
CA ILE A 106 -0.48 -9.76 5.07
C ILE A 106 -1.84 -9.48 4.44
N ARG A 107 -2.56 -10.54 4.08
CA ARG A 107 -4.00 -10.41 3.78
C ARG A 107 -4.72 -10.15 5.09
N HIS A 108 -5.61 -9.15 5.11
CA HIS A 108 -6.42 -8.85 6.28
C HIS A 108 -7.14 -10.10 6.84
N GLY A 109 -7.43 -10.08 8.14
CA GLY A 109 -8.24 -11.11 8.79
C GLY A 109 -9.67 -11.17 8.23
N GLU A 110 -10.44 -12.19 8.59
CA GLU A 110 -11.85 -12.30 8.24
C GLU A 110 -12.64 -11.02 8.60
N SER A 111 -13.42 -10.49 7.67
CA SER A 111 -14.32 -9.36 7.92
C SER A 111 -15.73 -9.80 8.32
N LEU A 112 -16.53 -8.89 8.89
CA LEU A 112 -17.95 -9.16 9.19
C LEU A 112 -18.75 -9.59 7.95
N TRP A 113 -18.35 -9.16 6.76
CA TRP A 113 -19.01 -9.56 5.51
C TRP A 113 -18.43 -10.85 4.93
N ASN A 114 -17.18 -11.20 5.23
CA ASN A 114 -16.66 -12.52 4.91
C ASN A 114 -17.38 -13.59 5.72
N GLU A 115 -17.59 -13.35 7.02
CA GLU A 115 -18.36 -14.20 7.92
C GLU A 115 -19.80 -14.43 7.39
N LYS A 116 -20.44 -13.37 6.86
CA LYS A 116 -21.79 -13.43 6.27
C LYS A 116 -21.82 -13.90 4.80
N ASN A 117 -20.69 -14.36 4.25
CA ASN A 117 -20.58 -14.81 2.86
C ASN A 117 -21.02 -13.76 1.81
N LEU A 118 -20.79 -12.47 2.07
CA LEU A 118 -21.12 -11.37 1.16
C LEU A 118 -19.93 -10.99 0.27
N PHE A 119 -20.20 -10.47 -0.92
CA PHE A 119 -19.20 -9.76 -1.72
C PHE A 119 -18.91 -8.41 -1.09
N THR A 120 -17.64 -8.11 -0.79
CA THR A 120 -17.28 -6.88 -0.09
C THR A 120 -16.74 -5.82 -1.03
N GLY A 121 -15.72 -6.16 -1.83
CA GLY A 121 -15.06 -5.19 -2.70
C GLY A 121 -14.53 -3.99 -1.93
N CYS A 122 -14.83 -2.79 -2.41
CA CYS A 122 -14.38 -1.54 -1.79
C CYS A 122 -15.28 -1.06 -0.63
N VAL A 123 -16.34 -1.80 -0.27
CA VAL A 123 -17.17 -1.44 0.89
C VAL A 123 -16.34 -1.54 2.17
N ASP A 124 -16.40 -0.50 2.99
CA ASP A 124 -15.54 -0.39 4.15
C ASP A 124 -16.17 -1.03 5.40
N VAL A 125 -15.81 -2.30 5.62
CA VAL A 125 -16.31 -3.11 6.73
C VAL A 125 -15.16 -3.51 7.66
N PRO A 126 -15.42 -3.62 8.98
CA PRO A 126 -14.39 -4.00 9.95
C PRO A 126 -14.13 -5.51 9.97
N LEU A 127 -13.08 -5.89 10.70
CA LEU A 127 -12.78 -7.28 11.02
C LEU A 127 -13.88 -7.91 11.90
N SER A 128 -14.09 -9.22 11.75
CA SER A 128 -14.84 -10.02 12.72
C SER A 128 -13.98 -10.28 13.96
N LYS A 129 -14.57 -10.86 15.02
CA LYS A 129 -13.79 -11.29 16.19
C LYS A 129 -12.67 -12.27 15.80
N LYS A 130 -12.98 -13.24 14.94
CA LYS A 130 -11.99 -14.16 14.39
C LYS A 130 -10.93 -13.43 13.57
N GLY A 131 -11.31 -12.44 12.76
CA GLY A 131 -10.35 -11.63 12.01
C GLY A 131 -9.38 -10.82 12.88
N ILE A 132 -9.83 -10.36 14.05
CA ILE A 132 -8.98 -9.71 15.06
C ILE A 132 -7.95 -10.73 15.60
N ASP A 133 -8.39 -11.92 15.96
CA ASP A 133 -7.50 -12.98 16.46
C ASP A 133 -6.47 -13.41 15.40
N GLU A 134 -6.90 -13.51 14.13
CA GLU A 134 -6.02 -13.77 12.98
C GLU A 134 -4.95 -12.68 12.82
N ALA A 135 -5.30 -11.40 12.98
CA ALA A 135 -4.35 -10.30 12.90
C ALA A 135 -3.32 -10.31 14.04
N ILE A 136 -3.77 -10.62 15.26
CA ILE A 136 -2.90 -10.79 16.43
C ILE A 136 -1.92 -11.96 16.19
N GLU A 137 -2.42 -13.08 15.68
CA GLU A 137 -1.58 -14.25 15.38
C GLU A 137 -0.56 -13.97 14.27
N ALA A 138 -0.96 -13.22 13.24
CA ALA A 138 -0.04 -12.71 12.21
C ALA A 138 1.12 -11.92 12.85
N GLY A 139 0.77 -11.02 13.78
CA GLY A 139 1.71 -10.22 14.56
C GLY A 139 2.73 -11.06 15.32
N LYS A 140 2.29 -12.13 16.00
CA LYS A 140 3.20 -13.04 16.72
C LYS A 140 4.20 -13.70 15.78
N ARG A 141 3.76 -14.15 14.60
CA ARG A 141 4.62 -14.80 13.60
C ARG A 141 5.70 -13.88 13.06
N ILE A 142 5.41 -12.59 12.89
CA ILE A 142 6.37 -11.59 12.40
C ILE A 142 7.05 -10.79 13.51
N SER A 143 6.75 -11.07 14.78
CA SER A 143 7.13 -10.21 15.92
C SER A 143 8.64 -9.98 16.05
N SER A 144 9.43 -10.81 15.39
CA SER A 144 10.87 -10.88 15.45
C SER A 144 11.53 -10.42 14.14
N ILE A 145 10.76 -10.05 13.11
CA ILE A 145 11.23 -9.53 11.82
C ILE A 145 11.19 -7.99 11.86
N PRO A 146 12.24 -7.26 11.48
CA PRO A 146 12.23 -5.80 11.56
C PRO A 146 11.19 -5.20 10.60
N VAL A 147 10.50 -4.15 11.05
CA VAL A 147 9.57 -3.35 10.24
C VAL A 147 9.92 -1.88 10.42
N ASP A 148 10.23 -1.19 9.32
CA ASP A 148 10.62 0.22 9.30
C ASP A 148 9.53 1.11 8.70
N LEU A 149 8.67 0.54 7.85
CA LEU A 149 7.59 1.26 7.16
C LEU A 149 6.43 0.29 6.87
N ILE A 150 5.20 0.78 7.01
CA ILE A 150 3.99 -0.01 6.79
C ILE A 150 3.16 0.66 5.69
N PHE A 151 2.71 -0.12 4.71
CA PHE A 151 1.68 0.28 3.76
C PHE A 151 0.40 -0.49 4.03
N THR A 152 -0.73 0.18 3.88
CA THR A 152 -2.05 -0.42 4.00
C THR A 152 -2.94 0.03 2.86
N SER A 153 -4.02 -0.71 2.62
CA SER A 153 -5.12 -0.14 1.83
C SER A 153 -5.83 0.97 2.60
N ALA A 154 -6.67 1.74 1.90
CA ALA A 154 -7.50 2.75 2.54
C ALA A 154 -8.68 2.15 3.36
N LEU A 155 -8.86 0.83 3.35
CA LEU A 155 -10.00 0.16 3.98
C LEU A 155 -9.68 -0.29 5.41
N ILE A 156 -10.61 -0.07 6.34
CA ILE A 156 -10.42 -0.21 7.78
C ILE A 156 -9.94 -1.60 8.18
N ARG A 157 -10.44 -2.66 7.55
CA ARG A 157 -10.02 -4.05 7.83
C ARG A 157 -8.53 -4.31 7.60
N ALA A 158 -7.93 -3.66 6.60
CA ALA A 158 -6.50 -3.79 6.35
C ALA A 158 -5.69 -2.98 7.36
N GLN A 159 -6.14 -1.75 7.67
CA GLN A 159 -5.53 -0.91 8.70
C GLN A 159 -5.59 -1.58 10.08
N MET A 160 -6.76 -2.07 10.50
CA MET A 160 -6.93 -2.84 11.73
C MET A 160 -5.95 -4.01 11.80
N THR A 161 -5.80 -4.77 10.70
CA THR A 161 -4.88 -5.91 10.65
C THR A 161 -3.44 -5.46 10.92
N ALA A 162 -2.95 -4.41 10.23
CA ALA A 162 -1.60 -3.89 10.44
C ALA A 162 -1.38 -3.42 11.87
N MET A 163 -2.31 -2.62 12.41
CA MET A 163 -2.20 -2.05 13.75
C MET A 163 -2.18 -3.14 14.82
N LEU A 164 -3.11 -4.10 14.74
CA LEU A 164 -3.20 -5.24 15.66
C LEU A 164 -1.95 -6.12 15.59
N ALA A 165 -1.47 -6.44 14.38
CA ALA A 165 -0.26 -7.25 14.21
C ALA A 165 0.96 -6.60 14.90
N MET A 166 1.11 -5.27 14.76
CA MET A 166 2.22 -4.54 15.36
C MET A 166 2.16 -4.44 16.89
N THR A 167 0.99 -4.63 17.51
CA THR A 167 0.90 -4.72 18.99
C THR A 167 1.69 -5.90 19.57
N GLN A 168 1.93 -6.94 18.76
CA GLN A 168 2.64 -8.15 19.16
C GLN A 168 4.14 -8.10 18.83
N HIS A 169 4.61 -7.04 18.18
CA HIS A 169 5.98 -6.95 17.69
C HIS A 169 6.98 -6.68 18.82
N ARG A 170 8.07 -7.45 18.91
CA ARG A 170 9.02 -7.43 20.04
C ARG A 170 9.66 -6.07 20.26
N ARG A 171 9.91 -5.33 19.18
CA ARG A 171 10.54 -4.01 19.27
C ARG A 171 9.65 -2.93 19.91
N ARG A 172 8.35 -3.22 20.10
CA ARG A 172 7.31 -2.34 20.69
C ARG A 172 7.25 -0.91 20.13
N LYS A 173 7.78 -0.71 18.93
CA LYS A 173 7.59 0.55 18.19
C LYS A 173 6.11 0.71 17.87
N VAL A 174 5.63 1.95 17.92
CA VAL A 174 4.22 2.27 17.75
C VAL A 174 3.94 2.56 16.28
N PRO A 175 3.06 1.80 15.62
CA PRO A 175 2.60 2.16 14.28
C PRO A 175 1.76 3.44 14.35
N ILE A 176 2.01 4.41 13.47
CA ILE A 176 1.27 5.66 13.41
C ILE A 176 0.76 5.91 11.99
N ILE A 177 -0.53 6.16 11.83
CA ILE A 177 -1.10 6.53 10.53
C ILE A 177 -0.60 7.92 10.16
N VAL A 178 -0.04 8.03 8.96
CA VAL A 178 0.44 9.29 8.41
C VAL A 178 -0.69 9.94 7.63
N HIS A 179 -1.03 11.16 8.01
CA HIS A 179 -2.07 11.98 7.38
C HIS A 179 -1.43 12.94 6.38
N ASN A 180 -1.55 12.63 5.09
CA ASN A 180 -0.89 13.35 3.99
C ASN A 180 -1.87 14.03 3.00
N GLU A 181 -3.17 13.98 3.30
CA GLU A 181 -4.25 14.50 2.44
C GLU A 181 -4.20 16.02 2.26
N THR A 182 -3.74 16.76 3.26
CA THR A 182 -3.58 18.22 3.21
C THR A 182 -2.31 18.65 3.92
N GLU A 183 -1.85 19.89 3.67
CA GLU A 183 -0.73 20.47 4.42
C GLU A 183 -1.05 20.61 5.91
N GLN A 184 -2.26 21.06 6.24
CA GLN A 184 -2.72 21.20 7.62
C GLN A 184 -2.76 19.86 8.37
N ALA A 185 -3.24 18.78 7.73
CA ALA A 185 -3.26 17.46 8.34
C ALA A 185 -1.84 16.92 8.62
N ARG A 186 -0.88 17.20 7.72
CA ARG A 186 0.53 16.85 7.90
C ARG A 186 1.17 17.62 9.06
N GLU A 187 0.90 18.92 9.14
CA GLU A 187 1.41 19.77 10.22
C GLU A 187 0.86 19.33 11.58
N TRP A 188 -0.45 19.06 11.66
CA TRP A 188 -1.11 18.69 12.91
C TRP A 188 -0.78 17.27 13.39
N SER A 189 -0.40 16.37 12.48
CA SER A 189 0.02 15.00 12.83
C SER A 189 1.51 14.87 13.12
N GLN A 190 2.27 15.97 13.07
CA GLN A 190 3.70 15.96 13.30
C GLN A 190 4.04 15.54 14.74
N VAL A 191 4.87 14.51 14.87
CA VAL A 191 5.54 14.17 16.13
C VAL A 191 6.76 15.07 16.27
N PHE A 192 6.90 15.82 17.37
CA PHE A 192 8.03 16.76 17.55
C PHE A 192 9.25 16.12 18.24
N SER A 193 9.02 15.18 19.16
CA SER A 193 10.09 14.50 19.88
C SER A 193 10.87 13.55 18.96
N GLU A 194 12.18 13.77 18.81
CA GLU A 194 13.06 12.90 18.02
C GLU A 194 13.10 11.46 18.55
N ASP A 195 13.01 11.28 19.86
CA ASP A 195 12.99 9.93 20.45
C ASP A 195 11.67 9.23 20.18
N THR A 196 10.55 9.94 20.26
CA THR A 196 9.24 9.38 19.88
C THR A 196 9.18 9.05 18.39
N LYS A 197 9.78 9.86 17.51
CA LYS A 197 9.91 9.54 16.08
C LYS A 197 10.68 8.23 15.87
N LYS A 198 11.80 8.02 16.57
CA LYS A 198 12.58 6.77 16.48
C LYS A 198 11.80 5.54 16.95
N GLN A 199 10.89 5.73 17.91
CA GLN A 199 9.98 4.70 18.44
C GLN A 199 8.69 4.55 17.63
N SER A 200 8.51 5.31 16.55
CA SER A 200 7.34 5.23 15.68
C SER A 200 7.64 4.46 14.39
N ILE A 201 6.62 3.83 13.83
CA ILE A 201 6.64 3.25 12.49
C ILE A 201 5.55 3.91 11.66
N PRO A 202 5.89 4.66 10.61
CA PRO A 202 4.88 5.27 9.75
C PRO A 202 4.03 4.22 9.03
N VAL A 203 2.72 4.47 8.98
CA VAL A 203 1.70 3.68 8.28
C VAL A 203 1.09 4.56 7.19
N ILE A 204 1.28 4.19 5.93
CA ILE A 204 0.78 4.90 4.76
C ILE A 204 -0.42 4.15 4.20
N ALA A 205 -1.59 4.79 4.18
CA ALA A 205 -2.80 4.23 3.57
C ALA A 205 -2.91 4.66 2.10
N ALA A 206 -3.23 3.71 1.21
CA ALA A 206 -3.33 3.96 -0.23
C ALA A 206 -4.52 3.23 -0.84
N TRP A 207 -5.39 3.96 -1.55
CA TRP A 207 -6.56 3.38 -2.21
C TRP A 207 -6.16 2.39 -3.33
N GLN A 208 -4.98 2.57 -3.92
CA GLN A 208 -4.42 1.70 -4.95
C GLN A 208 -4.19 0.27 -4.44
N LEU A 209 -4.07 0.09 -3.12
CA LEU A 209 -3.94 -1.22 -2.48
C LEU A 209 -5.29 -1.82 -2.06
N ASN A 210 -6.42 -1.12 -2.29
CA ASN A 210 -7.76 -1.62 -1.98
C ASN A 210 -8.07 -2.93 -2.69
N GLU A 211 -9.04 -3.66 -2.15
CA GLU A 211 -9.58 -4.87 -2.76
C GLU A 211 -10.10 -4.58 -4.18
N ARG A 212 -10.18 -5.61 -5.01
CA ARG A 212 -10.85 -5.50 -6.31
C ARG A 212 -12.31 -5.06 -6.10
N MET A 213 -12.72 -4.04 -6.84
CA MET A 213 -14.07 -3.50 -6.78
C MET A 213 -15.06 -4.48 -7.45
N TYR A 214 -16.03 -4.97 -6.69
CA TYR A 214 -16.95 -6.04 -7.14
C TYR A 214 -18.19 -5.51 -7.88
N GLY A 215 -18.25 -4.21 -8.15
CA GLY A 215 -19.34 -3.56 -8.87
C GLY A 215 -20.69 -3.78 -8.22
N GLU A 216 -21.67 -4.15 -9.04
CA GLU A 216 -23.04 -4.42 -8.61
C GLU A 216 -23.16 -5.65 -7.69
N LEU A 217 -22.12 -6.47 -7.56
CA LEU A 217 -22.14 -7.62 -6.65
C LEU A 217 -21.95 -7.22 -5.19
N GLN A 218 -21.41 -6.03 -4.90
CA GLN A 218 -21.11 -5.62 -3.53
C GLN A 218 -22.36 -5.65 -2.63
N GLY A 219 -22.24 -6.32 -1.49
CA GLY A 219 -23.34 -6.52 -0.53
C GLY A 219 -24.22 -7.73 -0.81
N LEU A 220 -24.13 -8.34 -2.00
CA LEU A 220 -24.89 -9.55 -2.31
C LEU A 220 -24.27 -10.79 -1.65
N ASN A 221 -25.13 -11.74 -1.29
CA ASN A 221 -24.68 -13.05 -0.80
C ASN A 221 -24.11 -13.88 -1.95
N LYS A 222 -22.94 -14.49 -1.75
CA LYS A 222 -22.24 -15.24 -2.80
C LYS A 222 -23.00 -16.47 -3.27
N GLN A 223 -23.68 -17.16 -2.36
CA GLN A 223 -24.44 -18.36 -2.69
C GLN A 223 -25.69 -17.98 -3.50
N GLU A 224 -26.49 -17.05 -2.99
CA GLU A 224 -27.70 -16.59 -3.68
C GLU A 224 -27.39 -15.97 -5.06
N THR A 225 -26.26 -15.26 -5.18
CA THR A 225 -25.81 -14.73 -6.47
C THR A 225 -25.45 -15.85 -7.44
N ALA A 226 -24.79 -16.91 -6.95
CA ALA A 226 -24.48 -18.09 -7.77
C ALA A 226 -25.74 -18.86 -8.18
N ASP A 227 -26.76 -18.89 -7.32
CA ASP A 227 -28.04 -19.51 -7.62
C ASP A 227 -28.84 -18.69 -8.66
N ARG A 228 -28.71 -17.35 -8.63
CA ARG A 228 -29.38 -16.44 -9.58
C ARG A 228 -28.72 -16.37 -10.95
N TYR A 229 -27.40 -16.22 -11.00
CA TYR A 229 -26.65 -15.96 -12.24
C TYR A 229 -25.90 -17.19 -12.77
N GLY A 230 -25.89 -18.29 -12.02
CA GLY A 230 -25.13 -19.49 -12.34
C GLY A 230 -23.73 -19.50 -11.71
N LYS A 231 -23.31 -20.69 -11.26
CA LYS A 231 -22.00 -20.89 -10.59
C LYS A 231 -20.83 -20.54 -11.51
N GLU A 232 -20.91 -20.87 -12.80
CA GLU A 232 -19.85 -20.60 -13.77
C GLU A 232 -19.67 -19.10 -13.99
N GLN A 233 -20.76 -18.36 -14.21
CA GLN A 233 -20.71 -16.91 -14.39
C GLN A 233 -20.15 -16.20 -13.15
N VAL A 234 -20.61 -16.57 -11.96
CA VAL A 234 -20.11 -16.01 -10.71
C VAL A 234 -18.65 -16.42 -10.47
N HIS A 235 -18.26 -17.63 -10.85
CA HIS A 235 -16.87 -18.06 -10.80
C HIS A 235 -16.00 -17.22 -11.73
N GLU A 236 -16.43 -16.98 -12.96
CA GLU A 236 -15.74 -16.13 -13.94
C GLU A 236 -15.56 -14.71 -13.40
N TRP A 237 -16.62 -14.02 -12.96
CA TRP A 237 -16.50 -12.70 -12.34
C TRP A 237 -15.61 -12.67 -11.09
N ARG A 238 -15.50 -13.80 -10.38
CA ARG A 238 -14.66 -13.92 -9.18
C ARG A 238 -13.22 -14.26 -9.47
N ARG A 239 -12.92 -15.03 -10.51
CA ARG A 239 -11.63 -15.66 -10.69
C ARG A 239 -10.97 -15.31 -12.02
N SER A 240 -11.71 -14.87 -13.04
CA SER A 240 -11.14 -14.42 -14.30
C SER A 240 -10.12 -13.29 -14.09
N TYR A 241 -9.11 -13.27 -14.97
CA TYR A 241 -8.09 -12.25 -14.96
C TYR A 241 -8.61 -10.93 -15.55
N ASP A 242 -9.26 -11.01 -16.71
CA ASP A 242 -9.67 -9.91 -17.57
C ASP A 242 -11.18 -9.65 -17.57
N THR A 243 -12.02 -10.61 -17.18
CA THR A 243 -13.48 -10.43 -17.11
C THR A 243 -13.90 -9.77 -15.78
N PRO A 244 -14.39 -8.51 -15.77
CA PRO A 244 -14.92 -7.88 -14.55
C PRO A 244 -16.36 -8.34 -14.25
N PRO A 245 -16.81 -8.23 -12.99
CA PRO A 245 -18.25 -8.21 -12.70
C PRO A 245 -18.90 -6.93 -13.28
N PRO A 246 -20.24 -6.88 -13.41
CA PRO A 246 -20.95 -5.70 -13.90
C PRO A 246 -20.59 -4.45 -13.10
N ASN A 247 -20.17 -3.39 -13.80
CA ASN A 247 -19.69 -2.14 -13.21
C ASN A 247 -18.59 -2.34 -12.15
N GLY A 248 -17.74 -3.33 -12.33
CA GLY A 248 -16.66 -3.73 -11.43
C GLY A 248 -15.25 -3.61 -12.03
N GLU A 249 -14.26 -4.05 -11.27
CA GLU A 249 -12.88 -4.22 -11.73
C GLU A 249 -12.58 -5.69 -12.03
N SER A 250 -11.78 -5.95 -13.07
CA SER A 250 -11.13 -7.24 -13.31
C SER A 250 -9.88 -7.38 -12.41
N LEU A 251 -9.25 -8.57 -12.39
CA LEU A 251 -7.98 -8.73 -11.68
C LEU A 251 -6.85 -7.95 -12.37
N GLU A 252 -6.89 -7.83 -13.70
CA GLU A 252 -5.98 -7.04 -14.51
C GLU A 252 -6.03 -5.55 -14.12
N MET A 253 -7.22 -4.94 -14.09
CA MET A 253 -7.38 -3.54 -13.68
C MET A 253 -6.89 -3.30 -12.25
N CYS A 254 -7.19 -4.24 -11.34
CA CYS A 254 -6.66 -4.21 -9.98
C CYS A 254 -5.13 -4.30 -9.97
N ALA A 255 -4.55 -5.12 -10.86
CA ALA A 255 -3.11 -5.28 -10.97
C ALA A 255 -2.42 -4.03 -11.50
N GLU A 256 -2.98 -3.38 -12.51
CA GLU A 256 -2.45 -2.11 -13.05
C GLU A 256 -2.22 -1.08 -11.94
N ARG A 257 -3.24 -0.81 -11.13
CA ARG A 257 -3.12 0.18 -10.03
C ARG A 257 -2.25 -0.30 -8.87
N ALA A 258 -2.37 -1.56 -8.45
CA ALA A 258 -1.67 -2.06 -7.27
C ALA A 258 -0.18 -2.25 -7.55
N VAL A 259 0.18 -2.76 -8.72
CA VAL A 259 1.57 -2.97 -9.14
C VAL A 259 2.24 -1.65 -9.47
N ALA A 260 1.56 -0.71 -10.13
CA ALA A 260 2.10 0.64 -10.35
C ALA A 260 2.44 1.32 -9.01
N TYR A 261 1.51 1.30 -8.05
CA TYR A 261 1.75 1.86 -6.72
C TYR A 261 2.90 1.15 -6.00
N PHE A 262 2.97 -0.18 -6.07
CA PHE A 262 4.08 -0.95 -5.49
C PHE A 262 5.42 -0.50 -6.06
N ARG A 263 5.55 -0.41 -7.39
CA ARG A 263 6.79 -0.03 -8.07
C ARG A 263 7.20 1.41 -7.80
N ASP A 264 6.24 2.32 -7.73
CA ASP A 264 6.52 3.75 -7.60
C ASP A 264 6.77 4.18 -6.15
N GLN A 265 6.11 3.54 -5.18
CA GLN A 265 6.11 3.99 -3.78
C GLN A 265 6.77 3.00 -2.81
N ILE A 266 6.70 1.69 -3.08
CA ILE A 266 7.12 0.65 -2.14
C ILE A 266 8.49 0.08 -2.49
N GLU A 267 8.69 -0.30 -3.75
CA GLU A 267 9.95 -0.86 -4.24
C GLU A 267 11.16 0.06 -3.99
N PRO A 268 11.07 1.40 -4.15
CA PRO A 268 12.17 2.31 -3.81
C PRO A 268 12.54 2.29 -2.33
N GLN A 269 11.58 1.99 -1.44
CA GLN A 269 11.85 1.88 0.00
C GLN A 269 12.64 0.60 0.29
N LEU A 270 12.31 -0.50 -0.36
CA LEU A 270 13.07 -1.75 -0.28
C LEU A 270 14.49 -1.60 -0.84
N LEU A 271 14.63 -0.90 -1.98
CA LEU A 271 15.92 -0.52 -2.57
C LEU A 271 16.77 0.36 -1.64
N SER A 272 16.14 1.21 -0.83
CA SER A 272 16.83 1.99 0.22
C SER A 272 17.18 1.16 1.47
N GLY A 273 16.88 -0.15 1.45
CA GLY A 273 17.13 -1.05 2.56
C GLY A 273 16.12 -0.93 3.71
N LYS A 274 14.92 -0.37 3.51
CA LYS A 274 13.87 -0.39 4.55
C LYS A 274 13.16 -1.74 4.55
N ASN A 275 12.85 -2.26 5.73
CA ASN A 275 11.99 -3.43 5.85
C ASN A 275 10.53 -2.97 5.82
N VAL A 276 9.75 -3.49 4.88
CA VAL A 276 8.40 -3.02 4.60
C VAL A 276 7.37 -4.09 4.94
N MET A 277 6.30 -3.71 5.62
CA MET A 277 5.09 -4.52 5.77
C MET A 277 3.96 -3.94 4.92
N ILE A 278 3.21 -4.79 4.21
CA ILE A 278 2.00 -4.43 3.49
C ILE A 278 0.83 -5.23 4.07
N ALA A 279 -0.16 -4.55 4.63
CA ALA A 279 -1.43 -5.19 4.98
C ALA A 279 -2.52 -4.75 3.98
N ALA A 280 -3.07 -5.69 3.23
CA ALA A 280 -4.02 -5.40 2.16
C ALA A 280 -5.00 -6.57 1.95
N HIS A 281 -5.42 -6.80 0.71
CA HIS A 281 -6.54 -7.68 0.37
C HIS A 281 -6.12 -8.82 -0.54
N GLY A 282 -7.05 -9.76 -0.77
CA GLY A 282 -6.77 -10.94 -1.58
C GLY A 282 -6.35 -10.56 -2.99
N ASN A 283 -7.14 -9.74 -3.72
CA ASN A 283 -6.82 -9.44 -5.11
C ASN A 283 -5.60 -8.53 -5.25
N SER A 284 -5.50 -7.46 -4.45
CA SER A 284 -4.35 -6.55 -4.54
C SER A 284 -3.03 -7.24 -4.21
N LEU A 285 -3.00 -8.12 -3.20
CA LEU A 285 -1.80 -8.91 -2.89
C LEU A 285 -1.51 -9.97 -3.95
N ARG A 286 -2.53 -10.63 -4.53
CA ARG A 286 -2.31 -11.56 -5.65
C ARG A 286 -1.69 -10.87 -6.85
N SER A 287 -2.14 -9.66 -7.18
CA SER A 287 -1.55 -8.84 -8.25
C SER A 287 -0.09 -8.48 -7.96
N ILE A 288 0.23 -8.08 -6.73
CA ILE A 288 1.62 -7.81 -6.33
C ILE A 288 2.45 -9.10 -6.42
N ILE A 289 1.97 -10.22 -5.89
CA ILE A 289 2.66 -11.51 -5.93
C ILE A 289 2.88 -11.99 -7.38
N MET A 290 1.90 -11.78 -8.26
CA MET A 290 2.05 -12.05 -9.69
C MET A 290 3.23 -11.28 -10.29
N TYR A 291 3.40 -10.01 -9.94
CA TYR A 291 4.56 -9.22 -10.34
C TYR A 291 5.87 -9.74 -9.72
N LEU A 292 5.89 -10.02 -8.42
CA LEU A 292 7.10 -10.45 -7.70
C LEU A 292 7.64 -11.80 -8.20
N ASP A 293 6.75 -12.77 -8.40
CA ASP A 293 7.09 -14.14 -8.80
C ASP A 293 6.96 -14.38 -10.31
N LYS A 294 6.63 -13.33 -11.08
CA LYS A 294 6.46 -13.37 -12.55
C LYS A 294 5.45 -14.42 -13.00
N LEU A 295 4.34 -14.53 -12.26
CA LEU A 295 3.28 -15.50 -12.56
C LEU A 295 2.51 -15.09 -13.81
N THR A 296 2.05 -16.08 -14.56
CA THR A 296 1.12 -15.91 -15.67
C THR A 296 -0.30 -15.59 -15.18
N SER A 297 -1.17 -15.14 -16.09
CA SER A 297 -2.58 -14.89 -15.77
C SER A 297 -3.32 -16.16 -15.33
N GLN A 298 -2.91 -17.36 -15.75
CA GLN A 298 -3.48 -18.62 -15.30
C GLN A 298 -3.00 -19.01 -13.89
N GLU A 299 -1.72 -18.80 -13.59
CA GLU A 299 -1.13 -19.14 -12.29
C GLU A 299 -1.64 -18.23 -11.16
N VAL A 300 -1.90 -16.95 -11.42
CA VAL A 300 -2.43 -16.03 -10.38
C VAL A 300 -3.88 -16.35 -9.99
N ILE A 301 -4.65 -17.00 -10.88
CA ILE A 301 -6.04 -17.38 -10.62
C ILE A 301 -6.12 -18.49 -9.58
N SER A 302 -5.18 -19.44 -9.64
CA SER A 302 -5.05 -20.56 -8.70
C SER A 302 -4.33 -20.19 -7.40
N LEU A 303 -3.63 -19.05 -7.36
CA LEU A 303 -3.00 -18.55 -6.14
C LEU A 303 -4.04 -18.23 -5.06
N GLU A 304 -3.98 -18.94 -3.95
CA GLU A 304 -4.81 -18.71 -2.77
C GLU A 304 -3.99 -18.10 -1.63
N LEU A 305 -4.55 -17.05 -1.00
CA LEU A 305 -3.95 -16.36 0.14
C LEU A 305 -4.89 -16.51 1.34
N SER A 306 -4.47 -17.22 2.38
CA SER A 306 -5.23 -17.31 3.63
C SER A 306 -5.28 -15.95 4.36
N THR A 307 -6.37 -15.69 5.09
CA THR A 307 -6.51 -14.49 5.93
C THR A 307 -5.56 -14.56 7.12
N GLY A 308 -4.94 -13.43 7.48
CA GLY A 308 -4.06 -13.33 8.65
C GLY A 308 -2.78 -14.18 8.62
N ILE A 309 -2.45 -14.80 7.49
CA ILE A 309 -1.18 -15.53 7.33
C ILE A 309 -0.18 -14.61 6.62
N PRO A 310 0.90 -14.17 7.31
CA PRO A 310 1.92 -13.34 6.69
C PRO A 310 2.72 -14.13 5.66
N MET A 311 3.16 -13.47 4.60
CA MET A 311 4.05 -14.02 3.58
C MET A 311 5.32 -13.18 3.52
N LEU A 312 6.46 -13.81 3.79
CA LEU A 312 7.77 -13.16 3.79
C LEU A 312 8.46 -13.31 2.43
N TYR A 313 8.96 -12.19 1.93
CA TYR A 313 9.92 -12.10 0.85
C TYR A 313 11.22 -11.49 1.36
N ILE A 314 12.33 -12.01 0.85
CA ILE A 314 13.63 -11.36 0.97
C ILE A 314 13.92 -10.68 -0.35
N PHE A 315 14.11 -9.36 -0.30
CA PHE A 315 14.58 -8.57 -1.42
C PHE A 315 16.10 -8.44 -1.33
N LYS A 316 16.80 -8.87 -2.39
CA LYS A 316 18.25 -8.78 -2.50
C LYS A 316 18.65 -8.51 -3.94
N GLU A 317 19.48 -7.47 -4.17
CA GLU A 317 20.05 -7.16 -5.49
C GLU A 317 18.98 -7.07 -6.61
N GLY A 318 17.84 -6.44 -6.33
CA GLY A 318 16.74 -6.31 -7.29
C GLY A 318 15.89 -7.59 -7.49
N LYS A 319 16.14 -8.65 -6.71
CA LYS A 319 15.41 -9.92 -6.80
C LYS A 319 14.62 -10.20 -5.54
N PHE A 320 13.41 -10.71 -5.73
CA PHE A 320 12.53 -11.16 -4.66
C PHE A 320 12.63 -12.67 -4.50
N THR A 321 12.84 -13.15 -3.28
CA THR A 321 12.83 -14.58 -2.93
C THR A 321 11.74 -14.84 -1.91
N ARG A 322 10.69 -15.57 -2.30
CA ARG A 322 9.60 -15.99 -1.40
C ARG A 322 10.14 -16.98 -0.36
N ARG A 323 9.86 -16.74 0.92
CA ARG A 323 10.21 -17.63 2.05
C ARG A 323 9.01 -18.29 2.72
N GLY A 324 7.79 -17.88 2.37
CA GLY A 324 6.54 -18.39 2.95
C GLY A 324 6.16 -17.66 4.25
N SER A 325 5.24 -18.24 5.01
CA SER A 325 4.90 -17.71 6.35
C SER A 325 5.94 -18.17 7.37
N PRO A 326 6.48 -17.28 8.20
CA PRO A 326 7.15 -17.68 9.43
C PRO A 326 6.22 -18.59 10.25
N ILE A 327 6.74 -19.71 10.75
CA ILE A 327 5.98 -20.65 11.60
C ILE A 327 5.83 -20.09 13.01
N GLY A 328 6.75 -19.19 13.44
CA GLY A 328 6.70 -18.50 14.72
C GLY A 328 7.94 -17.63 14.97
N PRO A 329 8.00 -16.94 16.12
CA PRO A 329 9.03 -15.92 16.40
C PRO A 329 10.42 -16.49 16.73
N THR A 330 10.52 -17.77 17.10
CA THR A 330 11.72 -18.41 17.65
C THR A 330 12.50 -19.25 16.66
N GLU A 331 11.98 -19.48 15.45
CA GLU A 331 12.63 -20.38 14.50
C GLU A 331 13.95 -19.78 14.00
N ALA A 332 15.01 -20.58 14.02
CA ALA A 332 16.32 -20.18 13.50
C ALA A 332 16.27 -19.84 11.99
N GLY A 333 15.27 -20.37 11.26
CA GLY A 333 15.14 -20.26 9.80
C GLY A 333 14.99 -18.84 9.28
N VAL A 334 14.18 -17.99 9.91
CA VAL A 334 13.89 -16.64 9.39
C VAL A 334 15.12 -15.74 9.41
N TYR A 335 15.93 -15.88 10.45
CA TYR A 335 17.13 -15.06 10.65
C TYR A 335 18.35 -15.56 9.91
N ALA A 336 18.34 -16.82 9.47
CA ALA A 336 19.39 -17.38 8.63
C ALA A 336 19.31 -16.87 7.18
N TYR A 337 18.23 -16.20 6.76
CA TYR A 337 18.06 -15.77 5.38
C TYR A 337 19.00 -14.64 4.96
N THR A 338 19.36 -13.74 5.89
CA THR A 338 20.26 -12.63 5.62
C THR A 338 21.14 -12.32 6.82
N ARG A 339 22.37 -11.83 6.57
CA ARG A 339 23.27 -11.38 7.64
C ARG A 339 22.63 -10.26 8.46
N ARG A 340 21.84 -9.40 7.83
CA ARG A 340 21.15 -8.29 8.49
C ARG A 340 20.06 -8.77 9.45
N LEU A 341 19.28 -9.78 9.07
CA LEU A 341 18.30 -10.39 9.96
C LEU A 341 19.00 -11.10 11.13
N ALA A 342 20.08 -11.84 10.88
CA ALA A 342 20.88 -12.45 11.94
C ALA A 342 21.40 -11.43 12.97
N LEU A 343 21.99 -10.32 12.49
CA LEU A 343 22.46 -9.22 13.35
C LEU A 343 21.32 -8.48 14.06
N TYR A 344 20.13 -8.46 13.47
CA TYR A 344 18.95 -7.89 14.12
C TYR A 344 18.46 -8.80 15.25
N ARG A 345 18.43 -10.12 15.05
CA ARG A 345 18.12 -11.10 16.10
C ARG A 345 19.04 -10.95 17.30
N GLN A 346 20.35 -10.94 17.06
CA GLN A 346 21.34 -10.80 18.12
C GLN A 346 21.08 -9.56 18.97
N ARG A 347 20.83 -8.41 18.33
CA ARG A 347 20.48 -7.16 19.03
C ARG A 347 19.13 -7.21 19.75
N LEU A 348 18.16 -7.97 19.24
CA LEU A 348 16.88 -8.16 19.94
C LEU A 348 17.05 -9.02 21.18
N ASP A 349 17.85 -10.09 21.10
CA ASP A 349 18.14 -11.00 22.20
C ASP A 349 19.01 -10.30 23.28
N ASP A 350 19.79 -9.27 22.93
CA ASP A 350 20.52 -8.46 23.92
C ASP A 350 19.61 -7.44 24.67
N LEU A 351 18.41 -7.16 24.16
CA LEU A 351 17.48 -6.15 24.71
C LEU A 351 16.43 -6.73 25.69
N PHE A 352 16.26 -8.05 25.72
CA PHE A 352 15.25 -8.77 26.52
C PHE A 352 15.87 -10.01 27.15
#